data_AF-A0A9E0KYR3-F1
#
_entry.id   AF-A0A9E0KYR3-F1
#
_cell.length_a   1.000
_cell.length_b   1.000
_cell.length_c   1.000
_cell.angle_alpha   90.00
_cell.angle_beta   90.00
_cell.angle_gamma   90.00
#
_symmetry.space_group_name_H-M   'P 1'
#
loop_
_entity.id
_entity.type
_entity.pdbx_description
1 polymer ?
#
loop_
_entity_poly.entity_id
_entity_poly.type
_entity_poly.pdbx_seq_one_letter_code
_entity_poly.pdbx_strand_id
1 'polypeptide(L)'
;MPSLIARALKTGSRLIVRHQPSSSKSLVRHLRLTMGNPPLVTLLPRGVKRTTFHEGNIKGDWLRVEQPGQVILYFHGGGYVCGSPKTYHNLCSRLAKALQADVFLPVYRLAPEHPFPAGVNDALEAYEFLLRQGWRGDQISVAGDSAGAGLTLALLLALRDRERPMPKCAVVYSPYADVTLTSPSRLHNDST
;
A
#
# COMPACT_ATOMS: atom_id res chain seq x y z
N MET A 1 -31.04 8.56 2.03
CA MET A 1 -30.39 9.88 1.87
C MET A 1 -29.01 9.84 2.51
N PRO A 2 -27.94 10.37 1.89
CA PRO A 2 -26.60 10.36 2.50
C PRO A 2 -26.55 11.25 3.76
N SER A 3 -25.80 10.82 4.77
CA SER A 3 -25.66 11.55 6.04
C SER A 3 -24.98 12.92 5.86
N LEU A 4 -25.18 13.84 6.81
CA LEU A 4 -24.51 15.15 6.83
C LEU A 4 -22.99 15.02 6.76
N ILE A 5 -22.42 14.03 7.46
CA ILE A 5 -20.99 13.69 7.42
C ILE A 5 -20.57 13.25 6.01
N ALA A 6 -21.35 12.39 5.36
CA ALA A 6 -21.06 11.93 4.00
C ALA A 6 -21.13 13.08 2.98
N ARG A 7 -22.05 14.04 3.14
CA ARG A 7 -22.12 15.25 2.31
C ARG A 7 -20.91 16.16 2.53
N ALA A 8 -20.51 16.39 3.78
CA ALA A 8 -19.34 17.19 4.10
C ALA A 8 -18.04 16.59 3.53
N LEU A 9 -17.84 15.27 3.69
CA LEU A 9 -16.71 14.54 3.09
C LEU A 9 -16.72 14.62 1.57
N LYS A 10 -17.91 14.48 0.93
CA LYS A 10 -18.06 14.57 -0.52
C LYS A 10 -17.77 15.97 -1.08
N THR A 11 -18.19 17.02 -0.37
CA THR A 11 -17.91 18.40 -0.77
C THR A 11 -16.44 18.76 -0.56
N GLY A 12 -15.85 18.35 0.58
CA GLY A 12 -14.42 18.56 0.86
C GLY A 12 -13.51 17.85 -0.14
N SER A 13 -13.78 16.58 -0.43
CA SER A 13 -13.04 15.82 -1.44
C SER A 13 -13.15 16.43 -2.84
N ARG A 14 -14.31 16.98 -3.23
CA ARG A 14 -14.46 17.69 -4.51
C ARG A 14 -13.63 18.98 -4.60
N LEU A 15 -13.51 19.74 -3.52
CA LEU A 15 -12.71 20.96 -3.49
C LEU A 15 -11.20 20.66 -3.59
N ILE A 16 -10.78 19.57 -2.95
CA ILE A 16 -9.42 19.03 -3.00
C ILE A 16 -9.09 18.55 -4.43
N VAL A 17 -9.97 17.74 -5.03
CA VAL A 17 -9.78 17.19 -6.39
C VAL A 17 -9.83 18.27 -7.47
N ARG A 18 -10.64 19.33 -7.29
CA ARG A 18 -10.76 20.44 -8.25
C ARG A 18 -9.66 21.48 -8.14
N HIS A 19 -8.87 21.48 -7.07
CA HIS A 19 -7.72 22.37 -7.00
C HIS A 19 -6.68 21.86 -7.99
N GLN A 20 -6.44 22.60 -9.07
CA GLN A 20 -5.35 22.33 -10.01
C GLN A 20 -4.07 22.99 -9.49
N PRO A 21 -3.15 22.22 -8.88
CA PRO A 21 -1.88 22.76 -8.45
C PRO A 21 -1.09 23.29 -9.65
N SER A 22 -0.50 24.47 -9.49
CA SER A 22 0.25 25.18 -10.53
C SER A 22 1.61 24.55 -10.87
N SER A 23 2.03 23.48 -10.18
CA SER A 23 3.28 22.75 -10.46
C SER A 23 3.26 21.32 -9.90
N SER A 24 4.10 20.44 -10.45
CA SER A 24 4.25 19.06 -9.96
C SER A 24 4.68 18.98 -8.49
N LYS A 25 5.51 19.91 -8.02
CA LYS A 25 5.90 19.99 -6.60
C LYS A 25 4.70 20.31 -5.70
N SER A 26 3.85 21.26 -6.12
CA SER A 26 2.63 21.61 -5.39
C SER A 26 1.64 20.44 -5.38
N LEU A 27 1.50 19.73 -6.51
CA LEU A 27 0.67 18.53 -6.61
C LEU A 27 1.13 17.42 -5.66
N VAL A 28 2.42 17.05 -5.70
CA VAL A 28 2.97 16.01 -4.81
C VAL A 28 2.76 16.40 -3.34
N ARG A 29 3.04 17.65 -2.98
CA ARG A 29 2.80 18.15 -1.62
C ARG A 29 1.34 18.01 -1.22
N HIS A 30 0.43 18.43 -2.09
CA HIS A 30 -1.01 18.34 -1.85
C HIS A 30 -1.49 16.89 -1.69
N LEU A 31 -1.06 16.00 -2.59
CA LEU A 31 -1.38 14.57 -2.52
C LEU A 31 -0.86 13.93 -1.24
N ARG A 32 0.35 14.28 -0.78
CA ARG A 32 0.91 13.77 0.48
C ARG A 32 0.14 14.24 1.70
N LEU A 33 -0.28 15.50 1.73
CA LEU A 33 -1.06 16.04 2.84
C LEU A 33 -2.44 15.38 2.96
N THR A 34 -3.06 15.08 1.82
CA THR A 34 -4.45 14.59 1.74
C THR A 34 -4.53 13.07 1.80
N MET A 35 -3.56 12.34 1.24
CA MET A 35 -3.53 10.88 1.21
C MET A 35 -2.55 10.26 2.21
N GLY A 36 -1.66 11.03 2.82
CA GLY A 36 -0.67 10.53 3.79
C GLY A 36 -1.17 10.51 5.24
N ASN A 37 -2.22 11.28 5.55
CA ASN A 37 -2.78 11.43 6.88
C ASN A 37 -4.18 10.80 6.96
N PRO A 38 -4.37 9.71 7.73
CA PRO A 38 -5.69 9.14 7.90
C PRO A 38 -6.61 10.09 8.69
N PRO A 39 -7.94 10.04 8.49
CA PRO A 39 -8.88 10.71 9.39
C PRO A 39 -8.70 10.23 10.84
N LEU A 40 -8.98 11.13 11.78
CA LEU A 40 -8.74 10.99 13.22
C LEU A 40 -9.22 9.62 13.75
N VAL A 41 -8.28 8.86 14.32
CA VAL A 41 -8.43 7.58 15.06
C VAL A 41 -8.81 6.35 14.21
N THR A 42 -7.85 5.45 14.02
CA THR A 42 -8.12 4.08 13.55
C THR A 42 -8.42 3.19 14.75
N LEU A 43 -9.69 2.76 14.91
CA LEU A 43 -10.05 1.70 15.85
C LEU A 43 -9.66 0.35 15.26
N LEU A 44 -8.77 -0.37 15.95
CA LEU A 44 -8.37 -1.71 15.57
C LEU A 44 -9.41 -2.74 16.08
N PRO A 45 -9.70 -3.80 15.32
CA PRO A 45 -10.49 -4.92 15.82
C PRO A 45 -9.85 -5.54 17.06
N ARG A 46 -10.68 -6.03 18.00
CA ARG A 46 -10.20 -6.85 19.13
C ARG A 46 -9.33 -8.01 18.61
N GLY A 47 -8.23 -8.26 19.30
CA GLY A 47 -7.25 -9.31 18.94
C GLY A 47 -6.15 -8.86 17.97
N VAL A 48 -6.21 -7.64 17.43
CA VAL A 48 -5.17 -7.10 16.56
C VAL A 48 -4.39 -6.01 17.28
N LYS A 49 -3.07 -6.18 17.38
CA LYS A 49 -2.15 -5.19 17.99
C LYS A 49 -1.31 -4.54 16.91
N ARG A 50 -1.25 -3.20 16.92
CA ARG A 50 -0.33 -2.46 16.03
C ARG A 50 0.97 -2.15 16.76
N THR A 51 2.10 -2.38 16.09
CA THR A 51 3.42 -1.91 16.54
C THR A 51 4.19 -1.31 15.38
N THR A 52 4.75 -0.12 15.57
CA THR A 52 5.70 0.46 14.61
C THR A 52 7.03 -0.28 14.72
N PHE A 53 7.65 -0.52 13.57
CA PHE A 53 8.87 -1.31 13.43
C PHE A 53 9.94 -0.54 12.67
N HIS A 54 11.18 -0.67 13.14
CA HIS A 54 12.35 -0.14 12.46
C HIS A 54 13.56 -1.00 12.81
N GLU A 55 14.16 -1.61 11.78
CA GLU A 55 15.45 -2.31 11.86
C GLU A 55 16.26 -2.01 10.59
N GLY A 56 17.44 -1.40 10.76
CA GLY A 56 18.26 -0.97 9.62
C GLY A 56 17.49 -0.02 8.67
N ASN A 57 17.37 -0.41 7.41
CA ASN A 57 16.61 0.33 6.40
C ASN A 57 15.12 -0.05 6.35
N ILE A 58 14.73 -1.15 6.99
CA ILE A 58 13.34 -1.61 7.01
C ILE A 58 12.57 -0.82 8.06
N LYS A 59 11.54 -0.12 7.59
CA LYS A 59 10.58 0.62 8.41
C LYS A 59 9.19 0.18 8.04
N GLY A 60 8.27 0.16 9.00
CA GLY A 60 6.89 -0.21 8.72
C GLY A 60 6.04 -0.30 9.96
N ASP A 61 4.80 -0.71 9.78
CA ASP A 61 3.90 -1.07 10.88
C ASP A 61 3.54 -2.54 10.78
N TRP A 62 3.60 -3.24 11.92
CA TRP A 62 3.01 -4.55 12.10
C TRP A 62 1.59 -4.43 12.62
N LEU A 63 0.70 -5.27 12.10
CA LEU A 63 -0.60 -5.58 12.68
C LEU A 63 -0.58 -7.07 13.02
N ARG A 64 -0.50 -7.38 14.32
CA ARG A 64 -0.28 -8.73 14.82
C ARG A 64 -1.51 -9.35 15.44
N VAL A 65 -1.66 -10.64 15.22
CA VAL A 65 -2.63 -11.49 15.90
C VAL A 65 -1.93 -12.49 16.82
N GLU A 66 -2.68 -13.25 17.60
CA GLU A 66 -2.11 -14.32 18.42
C GLU A 66 -1.88 -15.58 17.56
N GLN A 67 -0.69 -16.17 17.68
CA GLN A 67 -0.29 -17.41 16.98
C GLN A 67 -0.57 -17.37 15.46
N PRO A 68 0.01 -16.42 14.71
CA PRO A 68 -0.21 -16.31 13.27
C PRO A 68 0.41 -17.50 12.53
N GLY A 69 -0.37 -18.16 11.67
CA GLY A 69 0.14 -19.22 10.79
C GLY A 69 0.73 -18.72 9.47
N GLN A 70 0.48 -17.44 9.13
CA GLN A 70 0.85 -16.78 7.89
C GLN A 70 1.03 -15.27 8.09
N VAL A 71 1.71 -14.63 7.13
CA VAL A 71 1.92 -13.19 7.10
C VAL A 71 1.52 -12.59 5.75
N ILE A 72 0.99 -11.38 5.78
CA ILE A 72 0.65 -10.59 4.59
C ILE A 72 1.63 -9.42 4.49
N LEU A 73 2.36 -9.32 3.39
CA LEU A 73 3.12 -8.14 3.02
C LEU A 73 2.21 -7.21 2.22
N TYR A 74 1.83 -6.07 2.77
CA TYR A 74 0.86 -5.16 2.13
C TYR A 74 1.52 -3.86 1.66
N PHE A 75 1.44 -3.56 0.36
CA PHE A 75 1.90 -2.30 -0.24
C PHE A 75 0.74 -1.34 -0.49
N HIS A 76 0.84 -0.14 0.08
CA HIS A 76 -0.17 0.90 -0.09
C HIS A 76 -0.24 1.47 -1.52
N GLY A 77 -1.40 2.00 -1.91
CA GLY A 77 -1.56 2.83 -3.09
C GLY A 77 -1.03 4.26 -2.92
N GLY A 78 -1.19 5.10 -3.94
CA GLY A 78 -0.74 6.51 -3.92
C GLY A 78 0.15 6.92 -5.10
N GLY A 79 0.00 6.26 -6.26
CA GLY A 79 0.69 6.65 -7.50
C GLY A 79 2.22 6.67 -7.42
N TYR A 80 2.81 5.94 -6.47
CA TYR A 80 4.24 5.95 -6.14
C TYR A 80 4.78 7.30 -5.63
N VAL A 81 3.92 8.28 -5.35
CA VAL A 81 4.31 9.65 -4.93
C VAL A 81 3.75 10.06 -3.58
N CYS A 82 2.69 9.41 -3.11
CA CYS A 82 2.04 9.66 -1.83
C CYS A 82 1.55 8.35 -1.18
N GLY A 83 0.79 8.47 -0.09
CA GLY A 83 0.32 7.35 0.72
C GLY A 83 1.25 7.05 1.89
N SER A 84 0.76 6.23 2.82
CA SER A 84 1.55 5.71 3.94
C SER A 84 0.90 4.46 4.54
N PRO A 85 1.67 3.59 5.24
CA PRO A 85 1.13 2.48 6.02
C PRO A 85 -0.06 2.85 6.92
N LYS A 86 -0.01 4.05 7.51
CA LYS A 86 -1.04 4.56 8.44
C LYS A 86 -2.43 4.62 7.82
N THR A 87 -2.51 4.93 6.52
CA THR A 87 -3.80 5.01 5.81
C THR A 87 -4.44 3.64 5.56
N TYR A 88 -3.68 2.56 5.71
CA TYR A 88 -4.13 1.18 5.47
C TYR A 88 -4.36 0.38 6.75
N HIS A 89 -4.12 0.95 7.94
CA HIS A 89 -4.32 0.26 9.22
C HIS A 89 -5.74 -0.29 9.39
N ASN A 90 -6.77 0.44 8.95
CA ASN A 90 -8.16 -0.03 9.07
C ASN A 90 -8.43 -1.27 8.20
N LEU A 91 -8.08 -1.21 6.91
CA LEU A 91 -8.24 -2.33 5.99
C LEU A 91 -7.41 -3.53 6.44
N CYS A 92 -6.12 -3.31 6.69
CA CYS A 92 -5.18 -4.37 6.99
C CYS A 92 -5.42 -5.02 8.35
N SER A 93 -5.95 -4.29 9.34
CA SER A 93 -6.30 -4.91 10.62
C SER A 93 -7.53 -5.82 10.50
N ARG A 94 -8.45 -5.52 9.58
CA ARG A 94 -9.57 -6.41 9.26
C ARG A 94 -9.10 -7.65 8.50
N LEU A 95 -8.14 -7.50 7.59
CA LEU A 95 -7.48 -8.63 6.93
C LEU A 95 -6.76 -9.52 7.95
N ALA A 96 -5.95 -8.92 8.83
CA ALA A 96 -5.24 -9.63 9.89
C ALA A 96 -6.18 -10.51 10.72
N LYS A 97 -7.28 -9.92 11.18
CA LYS A 97 -8.30 -10.62 11.96
C LYS A 97 -9.02 -11.71 11.15
N ALA A 98 -9.44 -11.41 9.92
CA ALA A 98 -10.24 -12.34 9.13
C ALA A 98 -9.45 -13.58 8.71
N LEU A 99 -8.14 -13.43 8.52
CA LEU A 99 -7.26 -14.48 8.01
C LEU A 99 -6.37 -15.12 9.09
N GLN A 100 -6.52 -14.68 10.34
CA GLN A 100 -5.62 -15.02 11.45
C GLN A 100 -4.15 -14.93 11.02
N ALA A 101 -3.80 -13.79 10.42
CA ALA A 101 -2.53 -13.52 9.81
C ALA A 101 -1.91 -12.25 10.38
N ASP A 102 -0.59 -12.25 10.55
CA ASP A 102 0.12 -10.99 10.74
C ASP A 102 0.11 -10.19 9.44
N VAL A 103 0.11 -8.87 9.53
CA VAL A 103 0.25 -7.99 8.36
C VAL A 103 1.42 -7.04 8.58
N PHE A 104 2.35 -7.01 7.64
CA PHE A 104 3.45 -6.06 7.60
C PHE A 104 3.20 -5.03 6.51
N LEU A 105 3.20 -3.76 6.90
CA LEU A 105 3.04 -2.61 6.02
C LEU A 105 4.37 -1.83 5.96
N PRO A 106 5.27 -2.12 5.02
CA PRO A 106 6.53 -1.41 4.91
C PRO A 106 6.31 0.05 4.47
N VAL A 107 7.17 0.93 4.98
CA VAL A 107 7.39 2.25 4.39
C VAL A 107 8.36 2.06 3.23
N TYR A 108 7.86 2.18 2.01
CA TYR A 108 8.70 2.17 0.80
C TYR A 108 8.91 3.61 0.30
N ARG A 109 10.06 3.83 -0.34
CA ARG A 109 10.48 5.14 -0.85
C ARG A 109 9.61 5.57 -2.03
N LEU A 110 9.29 6.86 -2.05
CA LEU A 110 8.38 7.48 -3.00
C LEU A 110 9.12 8.45 -3.93
N ALA A 111 8.63 8.55 -5.16
CA ALA A 111 8.99 9.62 -6.07
C ALA A 111 8.40 10.96 -5.59
N PRO A 112 8.99 12.11 -5.97
CA PRO A 112 10.17 12.26 -6.85
C PRO A 112 11.53 12.11 -6.14
N GLU A 113 11.60 12.10 -4.81
CA GLU A 113 12.85 12.05 -4.05
C GLU A 113 13.61 10.75 -4.29
N HIS A 114 12.85 9.66 -4.49
CA HIS A 114 13.36 8.34 -4.77
C HIS A 114 12.61 7.74 -5.95
N PRO A 115 13.03 8.06 -7.20
CA PRO A 115 12.36 7.56 -8.39
C PRO A 115 12.52 6.04 -8.53
N PHE A 116 11.81 5.47 -9.50
CA PHE A 116 12.02 4.08 -9.91
C PHE A 116 13.53 3.81 -10.14
N PRO A 117 14.09 2.69 -9.64
CA PRO A 117 13.42 1.52 -9.04
C PRO A 117 13.37 1.49 -7.50
N ALA A 118 13.50 2.63 -6.80
CA ALA A 118 13.67 2.64 -5.34
C ALA A 118 12.58 1.87 -4.57
N GLY A 119 11.30 2.09 -4.90
CA GLY A 119 10.19 1.36 -4.25
C GLY A 119 10.22 -0.15 -4.50
N VAL A 120 10.67 -0.61 -5.68
CA VAL A 120 10.82 -2.04 -6.01
C VAL A 120 11.93 -2.67 -5.16
N ASN A 121 13.04 -1.95 -4.99
CA ASN A 121 14.13 -2.40 -4.13
C ASN A 121 13.67 -2.53 -2.67
N ASP A 122 12.88 -1.58 -2.17
CA ASP A 122 12.33 -1.64 -0.80
C ASP A 122 11.31 -2.77 -0.64
N ALA A 123 10.50 -3.05 -1.66
CA ALA A 123 9.57 -4.18 -1.66
C ALA A 123 10.33 -5.52 -1.57
N LEU A 124 11.44 -5.65 -2.30
CA LEU A 124 12.30 -6.83 -2.24
C LEU A 124 12.95 -6.95 -0.85
N GLU A 125 13.49 -5.85 -0.32
CA GLU A 125 14.12 -5.84 1.01
C GLU A 125 13.11 -6.22 2.12
N ALA A 126 11.87 -5.74 2.01
CA ALA A 126 10.79 -6.09 2.93
C ALA A 126 10.40 -7.57 2.84
N TYR A 127 10.37 -8.15 1.63
CA TYR A 127 10.11 -9.58 1.47
C TYR A 127 11.24 -10.44 2.05
N GLU A 128 12.49 -10.10 1.75
CA GLU A 128 13.67 -10.76 2.31
C GLU A 128 13.74 -10.63 3.84
N PHE A 129 13.29 -9.50 4.38
CA PHE A 129 13.13 -9.32 5.82
C PHE A 129 12.14 -10.34 6.41
N LEU A 130 10.97 -10.56 5.78
CA LEU A 130 10.03 -11.58 6.26
C LEU A 130 10.64 -12.99 6.22
N LEU A 131 11.40 -13.33 5.18
CA LEU A 131 12.15 -14.58 5.13
C LEU A 131 13.15 -14.71 6.28
N ARG A 132 13.90 -13.63 6.59
CA ARG A 132 14.83 -13.61 7.74
C ARG A 132 14.15 -13.70 9.10
N GLN A 133 12.90 -13.24 9.21
CA GLN A 133 12.07 -13.43 10.41
C GLN A 133 11.57 -14.88 10.58
N GLY A 134 11.90 -15.78 9.64
CA GLY A 134 11.57 -17.20 9.71
C GLY A 134 10.29 -17.59 8.96
N TRP A 135 9.63 -16.63 8.28
CA TRP A 135 8.51 -16.95 7.41
C TRP A 135 9.00 -17.66 6.16
N ARG A 136 8.36 -18.77 5.79
CA ARG A 136 8.60 -19.41 4.49
C ARG A 136 7.76 -18.75 3.41
N GLY A 137 8.18 -18.85 2.14
CA GLY A 137 7.43 -18.29 1.01
C GLY A 137 5.97 -18.76 0.96
N ASP A 138 5.71 -20.04 1.25
CA ASP A 138 4.36 -20.63 1.33
C ASP A 138 3.53 -20.15 2.54
N GLN A 139 4.10 -19.33 3.43
CA GLN A 139 3.43 -18.65 4.53
C GLN A 139 3.30 -17.14 4.30
N ILE A 140 3.89 -16.59 3.23
CA ILE A 140 3.82 -15.17 2.89
C ILE A 140 2.79 -14.99 1.78
N SER A 141 1.82 -14.13 1.99
CA SER A 141 0.96 -13.58 0.93
C SER A 141 1.37 -12.14 0.66
N VAL A 142 1.35 -11.70 -0.60
CA VAL A 142 1.65 -10.30 -0.94
C VAL A 142 0.38 -9.63 -1.44
N ALA A 143 0.10 -8.42 -0.98
CA ALA A 143 -1.08 -7.69 -1.42
C ALA A 143 -0.80 -6.20 -1.60
N GLY A 144 -1.64 -5.54 -2.39
CA GLY A 144 -1.61 -4.09 -2.51
C GLY A 144 -2.72 -3.57 -3.40
N ASP A 145 -2.88 -2.26 -3.44
CA ASP A 145 -3.87 -1.57 -4.24
C ASP A 145 -3.27 -0.45 -5.09
N SER A 146 -3.86 -0.19 -6.27
CA SER A 146 -3.40 0.87 -7.18
C SER A 146 -1.89 0.75 -7.47
N ALA A 147 -1.08 1.74 -7.13
CA ALA A 147 0.37 1.69 -7.23
C ALA A 147 0.99 0.55 -6.39
N GLY A 148 0.48 0.26 -5.20
CA GLY A 148 0.94 -0.86 -4.37
C GLY A 148 0.62 -2.23 -4.98
N ALA A 149 -0.46 -2.33 -5.75
CA ALA A 149 -0.76 -3.52 -6.56
C ALA A 149 0.22 -3.66 -7.74
N GLY A 150 0.57 -2.57 -8.41
CA GLY A 150 1.64 -2.57 -9.42
C GLY A 150 2.99 -2.98 -8.81
N LEU A 151 3.31 -2.46 -7.62
CA LEU A 151 4.50 -2.82 -6.85
C LEU A 151 4.51 -4.30 -6.46
N THR A 152 3.36 -4.85 -6.07
CA THR A 152 3.19 -6.28 -5.79
C THR A 152 3.59 -7.11 -7.01
N LEU A 153 3.09 -6.77 -8.20
CA LEU A 153 3.44 -7.48 -9.43
C LEU A 153 4.94 -7.34 -9.78
N ALA A 154 5.49 -6.14 -9.63
CA ALA A 154 6.92 -5.89 -9.84
C ALA A 154 7.80 -6.72 -8.87
N LEU A 155 7.39 -6.86 -7.61
CA LEU A 155 8.06 -7.72 -6.64
C LEU A 155 8.05 -9.19 -7.08
N LEU A 156 6.91 -9.73 -7.53
CA LEU A 156 6.82 -11.12 -7.98
C LEU A 156 7.79 -11.41 -9.15
N LEU A 157 7.86 -10.50 -10.12
CA LEU A 157 8.82 -10.61 -11.22
C LEU A 157 10.26 -10.56 -10.68
N ALA A 158 10.55 -9.62 -9.78
CA ALA A 158 11.87 -9.48 -9.18
C ALA A 158 12.30 -10.70 -8.35
N LEU A 159 11.37 -11.38 -7.67
CA LEU A 159 11.61 -12.62 -6.92
C LEU A 159 11.88 -13.79 -7.87
N ARG A 160 11.06 -13.94 -8.91
CA ARG A 160 11.23 -14.96 -9.95
C ARG A 160 12.61 -14.84 -10.60
N ASP A 161 12.97 -13.63 -11.04
CA ASP A 161 14.22 -13.38 -11.76
C ASP A 161 15.47 -13.54 -10.88
N ARG A 162 15.29 -13.54 -9.55
CA ARG A 162 16.35 -13.79 -8.55
C ARG A 162 16.28 -15.17 -7.92
N GLU A 163 15.43 -16.06 -8.45
CA GLU A 163 15.23 -17.43 -7.97
C GLU A 163 14.96 -17.50 -6.45
N ARG A 164 14.19 -16.53 -5.94
CA ARG A 164 13.79 -16.48 -4.53
C ARG A 164 12.52 -17.28 -4.29
N PRO A 165 12.28 -17.78 -3.05
CA PRO A 165 11.03 -18.44 -2.71
C PRO A 165 9.83 -17.54 -3.03
N MET A 166 8.91 -18.03 -3.85
CA MET A 166 7.70 -17.29 -4.20
C MET A 166 6.71 -17.23 -3.02
N PRO A 167 5.92 -16.15 -2.91
CA PRO A 167 4.84 -16.11 -1.93
C PRO A 167 3.75 -17.13 -2.28
N LYS A 168 2.99 -17.55 -1.27
CA LYS A 168 1.84 -18.43 -1.39
C LYS A 168 0.84 -17.94 -2.43
N CYS A 169 0.56 -16.63 -2.42
CA CYS A 169 -0.31 -15.98 -3.40
C CYS A 169 -0.06 -14.47 -3.44
N ALA A 170 -0.64 -13.82 -4.44
CA ALA A 170 -0.69 -12.37 -4.54
C ALA A 170 -2.13 -11.89 -4.76
N VAL A 171 -2.51 -10.80 -4.08
CA VAL A 171 -3.82 -10.16 -4.21
C VAL A 171 -3.65 -8.70 -4.62
N VAL A 172 -4.16 -8.35 -5.80
CA VAL A 172 -3.99 -7.01 -6.38
C VAL A 172 -5.34 -6.32 -6.56
N TYR A 173 -5.52 -5.16 -5.91
CA TYR A 173 -6.74 -4.36 -6.02
C TYR A 173 -6.52 -3.21 -7.01
N SER A 174 -7.27 -3.18 -8.12
CA SER A 174 -7.21 -2.10 -9.13
C SER A 174 -5.77 -1.73 -9.54
N PRO A 175 -4.97 -2.68 -10.07
CA PRO A 175 -3.54 -2.50 -10.26
C PRO A 175 -3.19 -1.35 -11.20
N TYR A 176 -2.29 -0.47 -10.77
CA TYR A 176 -1.62 0.48 -11.66
C TYR A 176 -0.42 -0.22 -12.33
N ALA A 177 -0.73 -1.05 -13.33
CA ALA A 177 0.24 -1.92 -14.01
C ALA A 177 0.73 -1.37 -15.38
N ASP A 178 0.09 -0.33 -15.91
CA ASP A 178 0.48 0.32 -17.17
C ASP A 178 0.74 1.81 -16.95
N VAL A 179 2.02 2.19 -16.83
CA VAL A 179 2.44 3.58 -16.63
C VAL A 179 2.40 4.41 -17.93
N THR A 180 2.18 3.77 -19.09
CA THR A 180 2.00 4.50 -20.36
C THR A 180 0.62 5.15 -20.43
N LEU A 181 -0.34 4.67 -19.62
CA LEU A 181 -1.72 5.13 -19.57
C LEU A 181 -2.45 5.01 -20.92
N THR A 182 -2.11 3.99 -21.70
CA THR A 182 -2.64 3.82 -23.07
C THR A 182 -3.76 2.79 -23.17
N SER A 183 -4.23 2.24 -22.04
CA SER A 183 -5.26 1.22 -22.06
C SER A 183 -6.57 1.71 -22.74
N PRO A 184 -7.25 0.87 -23.53
CA PRO A 184 -8.49 1.26 -24.19
C PRO A 184 -9.57 1.74 -23.21
N SER A 185 -9.65 1.15 -22.01
CA SER A 185 -10.59 1.57 -20.97
C SER A 185 -10.29 2.96 -20.43
N ARG A 186 -9.01 3.35 -20.32
CA ARG A 186 -8.59 4.70 -19.93
C ARG A 186 -9.01 5.72 -20.98
N LEU A 187 -8.70 5.44 -22.25
CA LEU A 187 -9.00 6.32 -23.38
C LEU A 187 -10.51 6.51 -23.58
N HIS A 188 -11.27 5.42 -23.48
CA HIS A 188 -12.73 5.47 -23.56
C HIS A 188 -13.34 6.34 -22.46
N ASN A 189 -12.93 6.15 -21.20
CA ASN A 189 -13.49 6.90 -20.07
C ASN A 189 -13.08 8.39 -20.03
N ASP A 190 -11.99 8.79 -20.69
CA ASP A 190 -11.62 10.21 -20.84
C ASP A 190 -12.43 10.93 -21.92
N SER A 191 -12.92 10.18 -22.90
CA SER A 191 -13.66 10.73 -24.03
C SER A 191 -15.15 10.98 -23.74
N THR A 192 -15.64 10.55 -22.58
CA THR A 192 -17.04 10.64 -22.12
C THR A 192 -17.18 11.50 -20.87
#